data_AF-A0A6A4V454-F1
#
_entry.id   AF-A0A6A4V454-F1
#
_cell.length_a   1.000
_cell.length_b   1.000
_cell.length_c   1.000
_cell.angle_alpha   90.00
_cell.angle_beta   90.00
_cell.angle_gamma   90.00
#
_symmetry.space_group_name_H-M   'P 1'
#
loop_
_entity.id
_entity.type
_entity.pdbx_description
1 polymer ?
#
loop_
_entity_poly.entity_id
_entity_poly.type
_entity_poly.pdbx_seq_one_letter_code
_entity_poly.pdbx_strand_id
1 'polypeptide(L)'
;MRVVAAAVLMLTLMVVSVPSSALECYACRMNRDIHGVVLAPHTLQKLSKFPTCDVMEKEGPSDKFKQTCATYDRSCADIADPEDPTNRVRTCFILDKDECHNTVCYCTTDLCNTVGGQTLAFVAEVAVVALYVLGSYFLMV
;
A
#
# COMPACT_ATOMS: atom_id res chain seq x y z
N MET A 1 -52.16 -31.93 13.48
CA MET A 1 -51.64 -33.16 12.82
C MET A 1 -51.47 -32.83 11.35
N ARG A 2 -50.39 -33.10 10.62
CA ARG A 2 -49.04 -33.64 10.82
C ARG A 2 -48.27 -33.12 9.58
N VAL A 3 -47.10 -32.51 9.78
CA VAL A 3 -45.78 -33.03 9.34
C VAL A 3 -45.55 -32.92 7.82
N VAL A 4 -44.82 -31.89 7.39
CA VAL A 4 -43.44 -31.95 6.81
C VAL A 4 -43.38 -32.59 5.41
N ALA A 5 -43.07 -31.77 4.41
CA ALA A 5 -42.35 -32.10 3.17
C ALA A 5 -42.36 -30.82 2.30
N ALA A 6 -41.30 -30.26 1.74
CA ALA A 6 -39.88 -30.56 1.64
C ALA A 6 -39.25 -29.18 1.33
N ALA A 7 -38.31 -28.64 2.09
CA ALA A 7 -36.90 -29.00 2.04
C ALA A 7 -36.39 -29.32 0.62
N VAL A 8 -36.62 -28.42 -0.35
CA VAL A 8 -35.92 -28.43 -1.66
C VAL A 8 -35.55 -26.98 -1.99
N LEU A 9 -34.36 -26.55 -1.58
CA LEU A 9 -33.18 -26.53 -2.46
C LEU A 9 -33.18 -25.28 -3.36
N MET A 10 -32.80 -24.14 -2.81
CA MET A 10 -32.01 -23.13 -3.53
C MET A 10 -31.14 -22.42 -2.51
N LEU A 11 -30.10 -23.14 -2.08
CA LEU A 11 -28.90 -22.53 -1.53
C LEU A 11 -28.29 -21.73 -2.68
N THR A 12 -28.64 -20.45 -2.78
CA THR A 12 -28.01 -19.49 -3.66
C THR A 12 -26.54 -19.40 -3.24
N LEU A 13 -25.69 -20.24 -3.84
CA LEU A 13 -24.26 -20.03 -3.88
C LEU A 13 -24.04 -18.68 -4.57
N MET A 14 -23.98 -17.62 -3.76
CA MET A 14 -23.25 -16.42 -4.13
C MET A 14 -21.79 -16.83 -4.22
N VAL A 15 -21.39 -17.32 -5.39
CA VAL A 15 -19.99 -17.36 -5.78
C VAL A 15 -19.62 -15.89 -5.93
N VAL A 16 -19.21 -15.27 -4.82
CA VAL A 16 -18.53 -13.98 -4.85
C VAL A 16 -17.19 -14.30 -5.51
N SER A 17 -17.15 -14.24 -6.84
CA SER A 17 -15.92 -14.18 -7.58
C SER A 17 -15.27 -12.86 -7.18
N VAL A 18 -14.51 -12.88 -6.09
CA VAL A 18 -13.59 -11.81 -5.75
C VAL A 18 -12.67 -11.74 -6.98
N PRO A 19 -12.70 -10.67 -7.78
CA PRO A 19 -11.72 -10.54 -8.84
C PRO A 19 -10.36 -10.61 -8.15
N SER A 20 -9.55 -11.59 -8.52
CA SER A 20 -8.12 -11.59 -8.20
C SER A 20 -7.48 -10.47 -9.03
N SER A 21 -7.85 -9.22 -8.76
CA SER A 21 -7.14 -8.06 -9.29
C SER A 21 -5.77 -8.09 -8.64
N ALA A 22 -4.75 -8.25 -9.48
CA ALA A 22 -3.38 -8.11 -9.01
C ALA A 22 -3.21 -6.69 -8.47
N LEU A 23 -2.62 -6.57 -7.27
CA LEU A 23 -2.37 -5.31 -6.58
C LEU A 23 -1.78 -4.28 -7.56
N GLU A 24 -2.30 -3.06 -7.57
CA GLU A 24 -1.73 -1.96 -8.32
C GLU A 24 -0.96 -1.02 -7.39
N CYS A 25 0.26 -0.65 -7.76
CA CYS A 25 1.09 0.29 -7.02
C CYS A 25 1.56 1.42 -7.91
N TYR A 26 1.95 2.55 -7.31
CA TYR A 26 2.77 3.50 -8.04
C TYR A 26 4.22 3.01 -8.11
N ALA A 27 4.84 3.23 -9.27
CA ALA A 27 6.21 2.91 -9.56
C ALA A 27 6.92 4.13 -10.14
N CYS A 28 8.06 4.46 -9.56
CA CYS A 28 8.94 5.52 -10.03
C CYS A 28 10.36 5.21 -9.59
N ARG A 29 11.34 5.62 -10.40
CA ARG A 29 12.76 5.34 -10.12
C ARG A 29 13.40 6.45 -9.28
N MET A 30 14.41 6.06 -8.52
CA MET A 30 15.32 6.98 -7.85
C MET A 30 16.19 7.74 -8.87
N ASN A 31 16.60 8.96 -8.51
CA ASN A 31 17.50 9.78 -9.31
C ASN A 31 18.96 9.36 -9.14
N ARG A 32 19.27 8.75 -7.99
CA ARG A 32 20.57 8.20 -7.63
C ARG A 32 20.38 7.05 -6.65
N ASP A 33 21.42 6.25 -6.48
CA ASP A 33 21.39 5.13 -5.54
C ASP A 33 21.11 5.61 -4.11
N ILE A 34 20.27 4.85 -3.41
CA ILE A 34 19.92 5.11 -2.01
C ILE A 34 20.87 4.29 -1.12
N HIS A 35 21.57 4.95 -0.21
CA HIS A 35 22.53 4.27 0.67
C HIS A 35 21.86 3.16 1.48
N GLY A 36 22.43 1.95 1.45
CA GLY A 36 21.92 0.80 2.21
C GLY A 36 20.71 0.09 1.59
N VAL A 37 20.18 0.55 0.45
CA VAL A 37 19.08 -0.09 -0.26
C VAL A 37 19.62 -0.84 -1.47
N VAL A 38 19.61 -2.16 -1.42
CA VAL A 38 19.99 -3.02 -2.56
C VAL A 38 18.73 -3.53 -3.23
N LEU A 39 18.37 -2.92 -4.36
CA LEU A 39 17.30 -3.42 -5.21
C LEU A 39 17.82 -4.57 -6.08
N ALA A 40 17.01 -5.61 -6.22
CA ALA A 40 17.36 -6.71 -7.11
C ALA A 40 17.48 -6.21 -8.57
N PRO A 41 18.40 -6.75 -9.39
CA PRO A 41 18.62 -6.27 -10.76
C PRO A 41 17.37 -6.29 -11.63
N HIS A 42 16.47 -7.26 -11.42
CA HIS A 42 15.20 -7.34 -12.13
C HIS A 42 14.25 -6.18 -11.76
N THR A 43 14.26 -5.73 -10.51
CA THR A 43 13.50 -4.58 -10.03
C THR A 43 14.04 -3.30 -10.66
N LEU A 44 15.37 -3.13 -10.70
CA LEU A 44 16.01 -1.99 -11.36
C LEU A 44 15.67 -1.92 -12.85
N GLN A 45 15.67 -3.07 -13.54
CA GLN A 45 15.27 -3.14 -14.95
C GLN A 45 13.79 -2.82 -15.18
N LYS A 46 12.90 -3.20 -14.26
CA LYS A 46 11.48 -2.80 -14.33
C LYS A 46 11.34 -1.29 -14.11
N LEU A 47 12.00 -0.76 -13.09
CA LEU A 47 11.96 0.65 -12.72
C LEU A 47 12.54 1.58 -13.79
N SER A 48 13.46 1.11 -14.62
CA SER A 48 14.01 1.92 -15.71
C SER A 48 12.98 2.34 -16.77
N LYS A 49 11.79 1.71 -16.77
CA LYS A 49 10.67 2.07 -17.65
C LYS A 49 9.80 3.19 -17.09
N PHE A 50 9.93 3.49 -15.80
CA PHE A 50 9.15 4.51 -15.12
C PHE A 50 9.92 5.83 -15.04
N PRO A 51 9.22 6.98 -15.04
CA PRO A 51 9.86 8.25 -14.77
C PRO A 51 10.40 8.29 -13.33
N THR A 52 11.22 9.28 -13.07
CA THR A 52 11.80 9.49 -11.74
C THR A 52 10.75 10.01 -10.76
N CYS A 53 10.92 9.72 -9.46
CA CYS A 53 9.91 10.09 -8.47
C CYS A 53 9.73 11.61 -8.33
N ASP A 54 10.74 12.44 -8.62
CA ASP A 54 10.59 13.90 -8.64
C ASP A 54 9.58 14.38 -9.70
N VAL A 55 9.47 13.67 -10.82
CA VAL A 55 8.43 13.97 -11.83
C VAL A 55 7.05 13.65 -11.27
N MET A 56 6.90 12.56 -10.53
CA MET A 56 5.63 12.19 -9.89
C MET A 56 5.23 13.20 -8.80
N GLU A 57 6.18 13.65 -7.98
CA GLU A 57 5.96 14.65 -6.94
C GLU A 57 5.57 16.01 -7.53
N LYS A 58 6.17 16.38 -8.68
CA LYS A 58 5.90 17.65 -9.36
C LYS A 58 4.59 17.66 -10.13
N GLU A 59 4.30 16.58 -10.86
CA GLU A 59 3.14 16.49 -11.76
C GLU A 59 1.92 15.83 -11.12
N GLY A 60 2.11 15.15 -10.00
CA GLY A 60 1.10 14.37 -9.30
C GLY A 60 1.03 12.90 -9.77
N PRO A 61 0.36 12.05 -8.97
CA PRO A 61 0.07 10.67 -9.34
C PRO A 61 -0.77 10.61 -10.62
N SER A 62 -0.37 9.74 -11.56
CA SER A 62 -1.06 9.54 -12.84
C SER A 62 -0.80 8.14 -13.39
N ASP A 63 -1.54 7.75 -14.43
CA ASP A 63 -1.51 6.38 -14.99
C ASP A 63 -0.12 5.94 -15.48
N LYS A 64 0.74 6.87 -15.90
CA LYS A 64 2.12 6.56 -16.32
C LYS A 64 3.02 6.06 -15.19
N PHE A 65 2.61 6.26 -13.94
CA PHE A 65 3.28 5.75 -12.76
C PHE A 65 2.63 4.48 -12.23
N LYS A 66 1.49 4.03 -12.76
CA LYS A 66 0.83 2.83 -12.27
C LYS A 66 1.55 1.57 -12.75
N GLN A 67 1.73 0.64 -11.84
CA GLN A 67 2.27 -0.68 -12.10
C GLN A 67 1.34 -1.72 -11.50
N THR A 68 0.85 -2.63 -12.33
CA THR A 68 0.25 -3.88 -11.85
C THR A 68 1.35 -4.79 -11.31
N CYS A 69 1.20 -5.22 -10.07
CA CYS A 69 2.16 -6.06 -9.36
C CYS A 69 2.11 -7.50 -9.84
N ALA A 70 3.24 -8.22 -9.71
CA ALA A 70 3.25 -9.64 -10.03
C ALA A 70 2.40 -10.40 -9.01
N THR A 71 1.96 -11.62 -9.34
CA THR A 71 1.11 -12.44 -8.45
C THR A 71 1.71 -12.70 -7.06
N TYR A 72 3.04 -12.64 -6.93
CA TYR A 72 3.74 -12.84 -5.66
C TYR A 72 4.01 -11.54 -4.90
N ASP A 73 3.87 -10.38 -5.57
CA ASP A 73 4.01 -9.09 -4.94
C ASP A 73 2.70 -8.76 -4.20
N ARG A 74 2.81 -8.51 -2.89
CA ARG A 74 1.66 -8.37 -1.99
C ARG A 74 1.57 -7.00 -1.31
N SER A 75 2.57 -6.14 -1.51
CA SER A 75 2.53 -4.77 -1.00
C SER A 75 3.13 -3.79 -2.01
N CYS A 76 2.78 -2.53 -1.84
CA CYS A 76 3.48 -1.40 -2.42
C CYS A 76 4.55 -0.91 -1.45
N ALA A 77 5.70 -0.52 -1.97
CA ALA A 77 6.78 0.09 -1.21
C ALA A 77 7.00 1.54 -1.62
N ASP A 78 7.34 2.39 -0.66
CA ASP A 78 7.92 3.73 -0.85
C ASP A 78 9.18 3.81 0.02
N ILE A 79 10.32 3.97 -0.63
CA ILE A 79 11.64 4.01 0.00
C ILE A 79 12.25 5.37 -0.30
N ALA A 80 12.48 6.15 0.76
CA ALA A 80 13.19 7.42 0.68
C ALA A 80 14.64 7.29 1.11
N ASP A 81 15.50 8.10 0.52
CA ASP A 81 16.88 8.26 0.96
C ASP A 81 16.91 8.98 2.33
N PRO A 82 17.55 8.39 3.35
CA PRO A 82 17.64 9.00 4.67
C PRO A 82 18.40 10.33 4.68
N GLU A 83 19.29 10.56 3.71
CA GLU A 83 20.05 11.80 3.61
C GLU A 83 19.32 12.84 2.72
N ASP A 84 18.39 12.40 1.88
CA ASP A 84 17.62 13.26 0.99
C ASP A 84 16.23 12.68 0.71
N PRO A 85 15.21 13.10 1.48
CA PRO A 85 13.85 12.60 1.31
C PRO A 85 13.22 12.87 -0.06
N THR A 86 13.86 13.63 -0.96
CA THR A 86 13.39 13.82 -2.34
C THR A 86 13.88 12.72 -3.29
N ASN A 87 14.97 12.03 -2.96
CA ASN A 87 15.43 10.86 -3.69
C ASN A 87 14.67 9.63 -3.18
N ARG A 88 13.65 9.22 -3.94
CA ARG A 88 12.77 8.10 -3.57
C ARG A 88 12.69 7.05 -4.67
N VAL A 89 12.25 5.86 -4.29
CA VAL A 89 11.83 4.81 -5.21
C VAL A 89 10.50 4.23 -4.72
N ARG A 90 9.59 4.03 -5.66
CA ARG A 90 8.30 3.36 -5.42
C ARG A 90 8.19 2.15 -6.31
N THR A 91 7.69 1.04 -5.78
CA THR A 91 7.60 -0.24 -6.50
C THR A 91 6.63 -1.18 -5.79
N CYS A 92 6.26 -2.27 -6.46
CA CYS A 92 5.70 -3.45 -5.81
C CYS A 92 6.79 -4.18 -4.98
N PHE A 93 6.35 -4.88 -3.93
CA PHE A 93 7.20 -5.65 -3.03
C PHE A 93 6.58 -7.01 -2.69
N ILE A 94 7.44 -8.02 -2.54
CA ILE A 94 7.04 -9.43 -2.42
C ILE A 94 6.37 -9.77 -1.10
N LEU A 95 6.74 -9.08 -0.02
CA LEU A 95 6.21 -9.40 1.31
C LEU A 95 4.88 -8.70 1.55
N ASP A 96 4.00 -9.40 2.25
CA ASP A 96 2.77 -8.84 2.79
C ASP A 96 3.13 -8.02 4.04
N LYS A 97 3.25 -6.70 3.86
CA LYS A 97 3.69 -5.75 4.88
C LYS A 97 2.84 -4.49 4.79
N ASP A 98 2.38 -4.01 5.93
CA ASP A 98 1.64 -2.76 6.08
C ASP A 98 2.20 -2.02 7.30
N GLU A 99 3.39 -1.45 7.12
CA GLU A 99 4.17 -0.83 8.19
C GLU A 99 5.17 0.19 7.63
N CYS A 100 5.51 1.18 8.45
CA CYS A 100 6.58 2.13 8.18
C CYS A 100 7.74 1.91 9.15
N HIS A 101 8.96 1.77 8.62
CA HIS A 101 10.18 1.71 9.41
C HIS A 101 11.24 2.65 8.81
N ASN A 102 11.59 3.70 9.56
CA ASN A 102 12.49 4.76 9.13
C ASN A 102 12.03 5.39 7.80
N THR A 103 12.83 5.26 6.74
CA THR A 103 12.53 5.82 5.41
C THR A 103 11.88 4.82 4.46
N VAL A 104 11.52 3.63 4.96
CA VAL A 104 10.88 2.58 4.18
C VAL A 104 9.48 2.36 4.71
N CYS A 105 8.50 2.38 3.82
CA CYS A 105 7.14 2.06 4.16
C CYS A 105 6.54 1.09 3.16
N TYR A 106 5.63 0.26 3.67
CA TYR A 106 4.88 -0.74 2.93
C TYR A 106 3.39 -0.57 3.19
N CYS A 107 2.57 -0.90 2.20
CA CYS A 107 1.11 -0.93 2.33
C CYS A 107 0.49 -1.92 1.34
N THR A 108 -0.69 -2.46 1.64
CA THR A 108 -1.28 -3.63 0.93
C THR A 108 -2.51 -3.31 0.08
N THR A 109 -2.83 -2.01 -0.07
CA THR A 109 -4.00 -1.55 -0.83
C THR A 109 -3.60 -0.91 -2.16
N ASP A 110 -4.49 -0.92 -3.14
CA ASP A 110 -4.18 -0.36 -4.46
C ASP A 110 -3.76 1.11 -4.35
N LEU A 111 -2.64 1.43 -4.98
CA LEU A 111 -2.09 2.78 -5.15
C LEU A 111 -1.80 3.50 -3.82
N CYS A 112 -1.63 2.74 -2.73
CA CYS A 112 -1.46 3.27 -1.38
C CYS A 112 -0.14 4.02 -1.18
N ASN A 113 0.90 3.69 -1.95
CA ASN A 113 2.20 4.36 -1.92
C ASN A 113 2.21 5.69 -2.70
N THR A 114 1.09 6.43 -2.67
CA THR A 114 0.96 7.73 -3.33
C THR A 114 1.71 8.83 -2.59
N VAL A 115 1.89 9.97 -3.28
CA VAL A 115 2.45 11.20 -2.72
C VAL A 115 1.62 11.63 -1.51
N GLY A 116 2.25 11.72 -0.33
CA GLY A 116 1.59 12.16 0.91
C GLY A 116 0.64 11.14 1.57
N GLY A 117 0.45 9.93 1.00
CA GLY A 117 -0.40 8.89 1.59
C GLY A 117 0.10 8.40 2.95
N GLN A 118 1.40 8.48 3.17
CA GLN A 118 2.08 7.96 4.35
C GLN A 118 1.97 8.91 5.55
N THR A 119 1.86 10.21 5.29
CA THR A 119 1.59 11.22 6.31
C THR A 119 0.23 11.02 6.99
N LEU A 120 -0.74 10.39 6.31
CA LEU A 120 -2.07 10.16 6.87
C LEU A 120 -2.11 8.95 7.84
N ALA A 121 -1.28 7.94 7.65
CA ALA A 121 -1.19 6.79 8.55
C ALA A 121 -0.68 7.20 9.95
N PHE A 122 0.33 8.07 10.02
CA PHE A 122 0.81 8.63 11.28
C PHE A 122 -0.23 9.52 11.98
N VAL A 123 -1.04 10.27 11.23
CA VAL A 123 -2.09 11.12 11.82
C VAL A 123 -3.23 10.28 12.39
N ALA A 124 -3.56 9.14 11.77
CA ALA A 124 -4.58 8.23 12.26
C ALA A 124 -4.18 7.58 13.60
N GLU A 125 -2.93 7.15 13.76
CA GLU A 125 -2.44 6.58 15.02
C GLU A 125 -2.46 7.59 16.18
N VAL A 126 -2.07 8.84 15.92
CA VAL A 126 -2.11 9.91 16.94
C VAL A 126 -3.56 10.25 17.33
N ALA A 127 -4.50 10.21 16.38
CA ALA A 127 -5.92 10.47 16.66
C ALA A 127 -6.55 9.39 17.55
N VAL A 128 -6.18 8.11 17.37
CA VAL A 128 -6.68 7.02 18.23
C VAL A 128 -6.14 7.15 19.66
N VAL A 129 -4.85 7.48 19.84
CA VAL A 129 -4.29 7.72 21.19
C VAL A 129 -4.94 8.93 21.87
N ALA A 130 -5.18 10.01 21.14
CA ALA A 130 -5.85 11.20 21.68
C ALA A 130 -7.29 10.91 22.15
N LEU A 131 -8.05 10.09 21.40
CA LEU A 131 -9.39 9.66 21.78
C LEU A 131 -9.38 8.73 23.02
N TYR A 132 -8.41 7.83 23.14
CA TYR A 132 -8.25 6.99 24.32
C TYR A 132 -7.91 7.79 25.58
N VAL A 133 -6.99 8.75 25.48
CA VAL A 133 -6.62 9.60 26.61
C VAL A 133 -7.83 10.44 27.04
N LEU A 134 -8.51 11.12 26.13
CA LEU A 134 -9.67 11.96 26.45
C LEU A 134 -10.87 11.14 26.98
N GLY A 135 -11.11 9.94 26.44
CA GLY A 135 -12.15 9.03 26.93
C GLY A 135 -11.88 8.50 28.35
N SER A 136 -10.61 8.29 28.70
CA SER A 136 -10.21 7.83 30.03
C SER A 136 -10.37 8.91 31.11
N TYR A 137 -10.17 10.19 30.76
CA TYR A 137 -10.40 11.31 31.67
C TYR A 137 -11.88 11.56 31.96
N PHE A 138 -12.79 11.20 31.05
CA PHE A 138 -14.23 11.39 31.23
C PHE A 138 -14.93 10.33 32.10
N LEU A 139 -14.29 9.17 32.33
CA LEU A 139 -14.79 8.09 33.18
C LEU A 139 -14.30 8.18 34.64
N MET A 140 -13.48 9.17 34.97
CA MET A 140 -12.96 9.42 36.33
C MET A 140 -13.60 10.65 37.01
N VAL A 141 -14.69 11.20 36.45
CA VAL A 141 -15.47 12.31 37.04
C VAL A 141 -16.88 11.83 37.41
#